data_AF-A0A535LVR8-F1
#
_entry.id   AF-A0A535LVR8-F1
#
_cell.length_a   1.000
_cell.length_b   1.000
_cell.length_c   1.000
_cell.angle_alpha   90.00
_cell.angle_beta   90.00
_cell.angle_gamma   90.00
#
_symmetry.space_group_name_H-M   'P 1'
#
loop_
_entity.id
_entity.type
_entity.pdbx_description
1 polymer ?
#
loop_
_entity_poly.entity_id
_entity_poly.type
_entity_poly.pdbx_seq_one_letter_code
_entity_poly.pdbx_strand_id
1 'polypeptide(L)'
;MRKPASLRIVAALACALIGLGVGVQPALASGSANLWPNGASGNRANTEWRTSSYGGGLLTRRTLIKAFMNAGEVLMLGSSAIAQGTSDIVVWNPGLVTGSIGSENVSAVPSFSCNGQRIGVQGRITSRAEELAGPDTIPTGGVPGGYVPCHYAAPSTGIYDIAFLGPDGFTTNTDGAVVADVALASANDFNTTQGSSVAAWDATVRANLTSTTNITGRVFTYYLALFTAGNGLPVFPSVFPVTADGYRYRVDLRGMDPNGWLVYGNQVGFLDSDGATPLYHDAVASSLGSPGQLTNIQGGVTFARPSFPLFFEAPSAGALTALSIPTAPTAPVKTSLTFSGNVGGNTSTVN
;
A
#
# COMPACT_ATOMS: atom_id res chain seq x y z
N MET A 1 38.80 2.00 -53.17
CA MET A 1 37.91 0.86 -52.86
C MET A 1 36.61 1.37 -52.25
N ARG A 2 35.50 1.28 -53.00
CA ARG A 2 34.15 1.65 -52.53
C ARG A 2 33.66 0.56 -51.57
N LYS A 3 33.36 0.91 -50.31
CA LYS A 3 32.67 -0.01 -49.38
C LYS A 3 31.28 -0.32 -49.92
N PRO A 4 30.85 -1.60 -49.96
CA PRO A 4 29.56 -1.98 -50.55
C PRO A 4 28.40 -1.50 -49.66
N ALA A 5 27.43 -0.84 -50.29
CA ALA A 5 26.23 -0.28 -49.64
C ALA A 5 25.29 -1.33 -49.03
N SER A 6 25.49 -2.62 -49.33
CA SER A 6 24.67 -3.74 -48.84
C SER A 6 24.82 -4.00 -47.34
N LEU A 7 25.97 -3.66 -46.73
CA LEU A 7 26.19 -3.89 -45.30
C LEU A 7 25.41 -2.92 -44.39
N ARG A 8 25.02 -1.74 -44.93
CA ARG A 8 24.28 -0.72 -44.17
C ARG A 8 22.79 -1.05 -44.04
N ILE A 9 22.23 -1.78 -45.00
CA ILE A 9 20.79 -2.13 -45.01
C ILE A 9 20.51 -3.31 -44.06
N VAL A 10 21.42 -4.28 -43.99
CA VAL A 10 21.28 -5.43 -43.06
C VAL A 10 21.43 -4.99 -41.59
N ALA A 11 22.35 -4.04 -41.31
CA ALA A 11 22.49 -3.47 -39.98
C ALA A 11 21.26 -2.63 -39.56
N ALA A 12 20.62 -1.93 -40.50
CA ALA A 12 19.41 -1.15 -40.22
C ALA A 12 18.18 -2.04 -39.95
N LEU A 13 18.03 -3.19 -40.63
CA LEU A 13 16.96 -4.15 -40.35
C LEU A 13 17.17 -4.87 -39.01
N ALA A 14 18.42 -5.20 -38.65
CA ALA A 14 18.74 -5.81 -37.36
C ALA A 14 18.46 -4.86 -36.18
N CYS A 15 18.74 -3.55 -36.32
CA CYS A 15 18.37 -2.56 -35.32
C CYS A 15 16.85 -2.32 -35.22
N ALA A 16 16.11 -2.44 -36.33
CA ALA A 16 14.65 -2.29 -36.33
C ALA A 16 13.92 -3.47 -35.65
N LEU A 17 14.48 -4.69 -35.71
CA LEU A 17 13.94 -5.86 -35.02
C LEU A 17 14.27 -5.91 -33.51
N ILE A 18 15.35 -5.26 -33.08
CA ILE A 18 15.70 -5.14 -31.65
C ILE A 18 14.82 -4.06 -30.96
N GLY A 19 14.25 -3.11 -31.70
CA GLY A 19 13.36 -2.07 -31.18
C GLY A 19 11.93 -2.52 -30.87
N LEU A 20 11.50 -3.71 -31.32
CA LEU A 20 10.17 -4.26 -31.05
C LEU A 20 10.12 -5.16 -29.80
N GLY A 21 11.27 -5.38 -29.15
CA GLY A 21 11.41 -6.19 -27.93
C GLY A 21 11.43 -5.38 -26.64
N VAL A 22 11.01 -4.10 -26.66
CA VAL A 22 10.73 -3.38 -25.42
C VAL A 22 9.50 -4.03 -24.82
N GLY A 23 9.73 -5.04 -23.97
CA GLY A 23 8.69 -5.81 -23.33
C GLY A 23 7.64 -4.86 -22.77
N VAL A 24 6.42 -5.00 -23.27
CA VAL A 24 5.25 -4.47 -22.58
C VAL A 24 5.31 -5.12 -21.21
N GLN A 25 5.82 -4.38 -20.22
CA GLN A 25 5.71 -4.82 -18.83
C GLN A 25 4.20 -4.97 -18.63
N PRO A 26 3.70 -6.16 -18.29
CA PRO A 26 2.29 -6.30 -17.95
C PRO A 26 2.00 -5.23 -16.91
N ALA A 27 0.97 -4.42 -17.15
CA ALA A 27 0.56 -3.41 -16.19
C ALA A 27 0.37 -4.13 -14.86
N LEU A 28 1.23 -3.85 -13.87
CA LEU A 28 1.23 -4.60 -12.63
C LEU A 28 -0.15 -4.42 -11.98
N ALA A 29 -0.66 -5.49 -11.40
CA ALA A 29 -1.79 -5.39 -10.48
C ALA A 29 -1.42 -4.47 -9.32
N SER A 30 -2.40 -3.78 -8.73
CA SER A 30 -2.18 -2.99 -7.51
C SER A 30 -2.47 -3.87 -6.29
N GLY A 31 -1.43 -4.30 -5.57
CA GLY A 31 -1.55 -5.27 -4.49
C GLY A 31 -0.28 -5.52 -3.70
N SER A 32 -0.29 -6.59 -2.91
CA SER A 32 0.90 -7.07 -2.21
C SER A 32 2.04 -7.46 -3.15
N ALA A 33 1.75 -7.75 -4.43
CA ALA A 33 2.76 -7.95 -5.46
C ALA A 33 3.62 -6.69 -5.74
N ASN A 34 3.13 -5.47 -5.45
CA ASN A 34 3.97 -4.26 -5.56
C ASN A 34 4.89 -4.09 -4.35
N LEU A 35 4.42 -4.49 -3.17
CA LEU A 35 5.24 -4.51 -1.95
C LEU A 35 6.33 -5.58 -2.04
N TRP A 36 5.98 -6.71 -2.66
CA TRP A 36 6.83 -7.87 -2.86
C TRP A 36 6.84 -8.21 -4.36
N PRO A 37 7.62 -7.52 -5.20
CA PRO A 37 7.68 -7.81 -6.63
C PRO A 37 8.34 -9.15 -6.94
N ASN A 38 8.25 -9.59 -8.21
CA ASN A 38 8.98 -10.75 -8.67
C ASN A 38 10.49 -10.55 -8.45
N GLY A 39 11.15 -11.55 -7.85
CA GLY A 39 12.57 -11.44 -7.47
C GLY A 39 12.84 -10.54 -6.26
N ALA A 40 11.83 -10.16 -5.47
CA ALA A 40 12.04 -9.43 -4.22
C ALA A 40 13.01 -10.18 -3.29
N SER A 41 13.92 -9.42 -2.67
CA SER A 41 14.91 -9.90 -1.72
C SER A 41 14.36 -9.91 -0.29
N GLY A 42 14.96 -10.73 0.58
CA GLY A 42 14.64 -10.75 2.01
C GLY A 42 13.34 -11.48 2.30
N ASN A 43 12.60 -10.94 3.26
CA ASN A 43 11.39 -11.51 3.80
C ASN A 43 10.15 -10.72 3.39
N ARG A 44 9.00 -11.34 3.66
CA ARG A 44 7.66 -10.80 3.41
C ARG A 44 6.96 -10.53 4.74
N ALA A 45 6.10 -9.53 4.75
CA ALA A 45 5.16 -9.33 5.84
C ALA A 45 3.71 -9.44 5.39
N ASN A 46 2.88 -9.96 6.29
CA ASN A 46 1.45 -9.99 6.13
C ASN A 46 0.86 -8.59 6.39
N THR A 47 -0.20 -8.26 5.67
CA THR A 47 -0.97 -7.03 5.89
C THR A 47 -2.03 -7.28 6.96
N GLU A 48 -2.11 -6.41 7.96
CA GLU A 48 -2.91 -6.64 9.16
C GLU A 48 -4.30 -6.01 9.10
N TRP A 49 -5.28 -6.66 9.75
CA TRP A 49 -6.54 -6.08 10.17
C TRP A 49 -6.84 -6.44 11.64
N ARG A 50 -6.47 -5.56 12.57
CA ARG A 50 -6.60 -5.79 14.03
C ARG A 50 -7.41 -4.70 14.71
N THR A 51 -7.86 -4.97 15.93
CA THR A 51 -8.55 -4.01 16.81
C THR A 51 -7.65 -3.33 17.84
N SER A 52 -6.40 -3.80 18.00
CA SER A 52 -5.40 -3.23 18.90
C SER A 52 -4.91 -1.89 18.38
N SER A 53 -4.38 -1.05 19.27
CA SER A 53 -3.79 0.23 18.90
C SER A 53 -2.27 0.21 18.86
N TYR A 54 -1.68 1.17 18.14
CA TYR A 54 -0.26 1.49 18.06
C TYR A 54 -0.04 2.97 18.38
N GLY A 55 1.13 3.33 18.93
CA GLY A 55 1.48 4.72 19.22
C GLY A 55 0.64 5.31 20.34
N GLY A 56 0.54 4.60 21.47
CA GLY A 56 -0.20 5.07 22.65
C GLY A 56 -1.72 5.23 22.44
N GLY A 57 -2.32 4.51 21.47
CA GLY A 57 -3.74 4.61 21.17
C GLY A 57 -4.07 5.44 19.93
N LEU A 58 -3.09 6.08 19.30
CA LEU A 58 -3.33 7.00 18.18
C LEU A 58 -3.91 6.28 16.94
N LEU A 59 -3.32 5.15 16.59
CA LEU A 59 -3.63 4.41 15.37
C LEU A 59 -4.15 3.02 15.71
N THR A 60 -5.23 2.61 15.06
CA THR A 60 -5.69 1.22 15.08
C THR A 60 -4.78 0.42 14.16
N ARG A 61 -4.26 -0.71 14.64
CA ARG A 61 -3.31 -1.58 13.91
C ARG A 61 -4.02 -2.40 12.83
N ARG A 62 -4.45 -1.73 11.77
CA ARG A 62 -5.09 -2.32 10.59
C ARG A 62 -4.80 -1.49 9.36
N THR A 63 -4.78 -2.11 8.20
CA THR A 63 -4.60 -1.42 6.92
C THR A 63 -5.95 -1.23 6.24
N LEU A 64 -6.34 0.02 6.03
CA LEU A 64 -7.49 0.38 5.19
C LEU A 64 -6.97 0.81 3.81
N ILE A 65 -7.21 -0.03 2.81
CA ILE A 65 -6.82 0.24 1.42
C ILE A 65 -7.88 1.16 0.80
N LYS A 66 -7.44 2.08 -0.07
CA LYS A 66 -8.29 3.02 -0.78
C LYS A 66 -8.04 2.90 -2.27
N ALA A 67 -9.10 2.98 -3.07
CA ALA A 67 -9.01 3.01 -4.53
C ALA A 67 -9.84 4.15 -5.10
N PHE A 68 -9.22 5.02 -5.91
CA PHE A 68 -9.97 5.96 -6.73
C PHE A 68 -10.48 5.25 -7.99
N MET A 69 -11.79 5.39 -8.26
CA MET A 69 -12.43 4.83 -9.45
C MET A 69 -13.41 5.83 -10.06
N ASN A 70 -13.53 5.82 -11.38
CA ASN A 70 -14.62 6.47 -12.09
C ASN A 70 -15.87 5.57 -12.09
N ALA A 71 -17.06 6.18 -12.20
CA ALA A 71 -18.30 5.43 -12.36
C ALA A 71 -18.21 4.43 -13.53
N GLY A 72 -18.58 3.18 -13.30
CA GLY A 72 -18.52 2.09 -14.28
C GLY A 72 -17.17 1.36 -14.38
N GLU A 73 -16.08 1.91 -13.83
CA GLU A 73 -14.84 1.14 -13.65
C GLU A 73 -15.07 0.03 -12.62
N VAL A 74 -14.24 -1.01 -12.69
CA VAL A 74 -14.38 -2.20 -11.86
C VAL A 74 -13.14 -2.42 -11.02
N LEU A 75 -13.34 -2.64 -9.73
CA LEU A 75 -12.33 -3.12 -8.80
C LEU A 75 -12.29 -4.65 -8.84
N MET A 76 -11.12 -5.21 -9.11
CA MET A 76 -10.82 -6.64 -9.08
C MET A 76 -10.09 -6.97 -7.78
N LEU A 77 -10.61 -7.92 -7.03
CA LEU A 77 -10.25 -8.19 -5.64
C LEU A 77 -9.84 -9.64 -5.44
N GLY A 78 -8.72 -9.84 -4.75
CA GLY A 78 -8.23 -11.14 -4.36
C GLY A 78 -7.53 -11.13 -3.01
N SER A 79 -7.57 -12.24 -2.28
CA SER A 79 -6.76 -12.43 -1.09
C SER A 79 -6.45 -13.90 -0.81
N SER A 80 -5.32 -14.15 -0.18
CA SER A 80 -4.91 -15.47 0.31
C SER A 80 -5.75 -15.98 1.48
N ALA A 81 -6.47 -15.10 2.17
CA ALA A 81 -7.34 -15.50 3.28
C ALA A 81 -8.73 -15.95 2.82
N ILE A 82 -9.18 -15.57 1.62
CA ILE A 82 -10.54 -15.88 1.18
C ILE A 82 -10.83 -17.39 1.24
N ALA A 83 -12.04 -17.70 1.73
CA ALA A 83 -12.53 -19.04 2.03
C ALA A 83 -11.93 -19.69 3.28
N GLN A 84 -11.28 -18.92 4.16
CA GLN A 84 -10.74 -19.41 5.42
C GLN A 84 -11.43 -18.71 6.59
N GLY A 85 -11.97 -19.49 7.54
CA GLY A 85 -12.63 -18.94 8.72
C GLY A 85 -13.71 -17.89 8.37
N THR A 86 -13.57 -16.72 8.95
CA THR A 86 -14.42 -15.54 8.76
C THR A 86 -13.80 -14.46 7.87
N SER A 87 -12.75 -14.81 7.10
CA SER A 87 -12.10 -13.91 6.12
C SER A 87 -13.12 -13.29 5.18
N ASP A 88 -12.89 -12.06 4.73
CA ASP A 88 -13.66 -11.44 3.65
C ASP A 88 -12.84 -10.32 3.00
N ILE A 89 -13.30 -9.86 1.85
CA ILE A 89 -12.89 -8.58 1.28
C ILE A 89 -14.15 -7.73 1.20
N VAL A 90 -14.15 -6.62 1.92
CA VAL A 90 -15.30 -5.72 1.98
C VAL A 90 -14.95 -4.37 1.39
N VAL A 91 -15.91 -3.76 0.70
CA VAL A 91 -15.77 -2.44 0.09
C VAL A 91 -16.88 -1.53 0.58
N TRP A 92 -16.53 -0.29 0.90
CA TRP A 92 -17.47 0.77 1.20
C TRP A 92 -17.47 1.81 0.08
N ASN A 93 -18.67 2.25 -0.29
CA ASN A 93 -18.85 3.41 -1.17
C ASN A 93 -18.24 4.68 -0.56
N PRO A 94 -17.90 5.67 -1.41
CA PRO A 94 -17.36 6.94 -0.96
C PRO A 94 -18.21 7.59 0.15
N GLY A 95 -17.55 7.99 1.23
CA GLY A 95 -18.17 8.69 2.36
C GLY A 95 -18.81 7.80 3.43
N LEU A 96 -18.83 6.48 3.27
CA LEU A 96 -19.37 5.57 4.30
C LEU A 96 -18.39 5.29 5.45
N VAL A 97 -17.09 5.29 5.16
CA VAL A 97 -16.06 5.29 6.22
C VAL A 97 -15.78 6.72 6.62
N THR A 98 -15.84 6.99 7.92
CA THR A 98 -15.74 8.35 8.49
C THR A 98 -14.72 8.40 9.62
N GLY A 99 -14.53 9.58 10.22
CA GLY A 99 -13.60 9.77 11.33
C GLY A 99 -12.17 10.09 10.86
N SER A 100 -11.28 10.26 11.84
CA SER A 100 -9.88 10.62 11.57
C SER A 100 -9.08 9.42 11.06
N ILE A 101 -8.12 9.68 10.19
CA ILE A 101 -7.18 8.67 9.70
C ILE A 101 -6.47 7.98 10.87
N GLY A 102 -6.47 6.65 10.87
CA GLY A 102 -5.95 5.80 11.94
C GLY A 102 -6.95 5.45 13.04
N SER A 103 -8.11 6.08 13.07
CA SER A 103 -9.21 5.73 13.98
C SER A 103 -10.55 5.82 13.26
N GLU A 104 -10.56 5.35 12.02
CA GLU A 104 -11.70 5.42 11.13
C GLU A 104 -12.88 4.61 11.71
N ASN A 105 -14.07 5.19 11.62
CA ASN A 105 -15.33 4.52 11.89
C ASN A 105 -15.76 3.75 10.65
N VAL A 106 -15.72 2.43 10.78
CA VAL A 106 -16.06 1.43 9.75
C VAL A 106 -17.33 0.64 10.11
N SER A 107 -18.21 1.22 10.94
CA SER A 107 -19.46 0.57 11.40
C SER A 107 -20.58 0.56 10.35
N ALA A 108 -20.46 1.37 9.30
CA ALA A 108 -21.40 1.33 8.19
C ALA A 108 -21.38 -0.06 7.53
N VAL A 109 -22.56 -0.55 7.11
CA VAL A 109 -22.65 -1.81 6.36
C VAL A 109 -21.84 -1.68 5.07
N PRO A 110 -20.93 -2.63 4.76
CA PRO A 110 -20.20 -2.61 3.49
C PRO A 110 -21.14 -2.62 2.28
N SER A 111 -20.78 -1.89 1.24
CA SER A 111 -21.47 -1.88 -0.06
C SER A 111 -21.24 -3.18 -0.84
N PHE A 112 -20.21 -3.93 -0.49
CA PHE A 112 -19.84 -5.19 -1.12
C PHE A 112 -19.14 -6.11 -0.13
N SER A 113 -19.37 -7.42 -0.31
CA SER A 113 -18.66 -8.51 0.35
C SER A 113 -18.26 -9.51 -0.74
N CYS A 114 -16.98 -9.87 -0.77
CA CYS A 114 -16.48 -10.90 -1.69
C CYS A 114 -17.11 -12.25 -1.37
N ASN A 115 -17.26 -12.61 -0.08
CA ASN A 115 -17.99 -13.81 0.30
C ASN A 115 -19.43 -13.87 -0.23
N GLY A 116 -20.11 -12.72 -0.31
CA GLY A 116 -21.46 -12.64 -0.90
C GLY A 116 -21.50 -12.89 -2.41
N GLN A 117 -20.40 -12.67 -3.14
CA GLN A 117 -20.33 -12.87 -4.59
C GLN A 117 -19.77 -14.24 -4.99
N ARG A 118 -18.99 -14.86 -4.12
CA ARG A 118 -18.13 -16.01 -4.47
C ARG A 118 -18.86 -17.22 -5.04
N ILE A 119 -18.30 -17.74 -6.13
CA ILE A 119 -18.57 -19.08 -6.64
C ILE A 119 -17.24 -19.85 -6.74
N GLY A 120 -17.13 -20.98 -6.04
CA GLY A 120 -15.92 -21.81 -6.03
C GLY A 120 -14.67 -21.09 -5.50
N VAL A 121 -13.65 -20.94 -6.37
CA VAL A 121 -12.35 -20.34 -6.04
C VAL A 121 -12.29 -18.82 -6.22
N GLN A 122 -13.40 -18.19 -6.60
CA GLN A 122 -13.44 -16.74 -6.80
C GLN A 122 -12.91 -15.97 -5.57
N GLY A 123 -12.14 -14.90 -5.81
CA GLY A 123 -11.51 -14.06 -4.81
C GLY A 123 -10.29 -14.70 -4.11
N ARG A 124 -9.94 -15.95 -4.39
CA ARG A 124 -8.82 -16.64 -3.72
C ARG A 124 -7.53 -16.46 -4.51
N ILE A 125 -6.50 -15.97 -3.83
CA ILE A 125 -5.11 -16.09 -4.28
C ILE A 125 -4.54 -17.32 -3.58
N THR A 126 -4.20 -18.37 -4.33
CA THR A 126 -3.78 -19.67 -3.79
C THR A 126 -2.31 -19.97 -4.02
N SER A 127 -1.61 -19.12 -4.76
CA SER A 127 -0.17 -19.24 -4.99
C SER A 127 0.48 -17.89 -5.24
N ARG A 128 1.80 -17.87 -5.08
CA ARG A 128 2.63 -16.72 -5.48
C ARG A 128 2.58 -16.44 -6.98
N ALA A 129 2.40 -17.46 -7.81
CA ALA A 129 2.28 -17.29 -9.26
C ALA A 129 1.00 -16.51 -9.61
N GLU A 130 -0.12 -16.85 -8.98
CA GLU A 130 -1.39 -16.12 -9.12
C GLU A 130 -1.28 -14.69 -8.61
N GLU A 131 -0.63 -14.49 -7.46
CA GLU A 131 -0.39 -13.15 -6.92
C GLU A 131 0.39 -12.26 -7.90
N LEU A 132 1.45 -12.79 -8.50
CA LEU A 132 2.30 -12.06 -9.44
C LEU A 132 1.62 -11.83 -10.81
N ALA A 133 0.75 -12.75 -11.23
CA ALA A 133 -0.03 -12.60 -12.45
C ALA A 133 -1.18 -11.57 -12.30
N GLY A 134 -1.73 -11.45 -11.08
CA GLY A 134 -2.84 -10.56 -10.79
C GLY A 134 -4.21 -11.16 -11.16
N PRO A 135 -5.27 -10.34 -11.26
CA PRO A 135 -6.62 -10.81 -11.50
C PRO A 135 -6.81 -11.25 -12.96
N ASP A 136 -7.49 -12.36 -13.18
CA ASP A 136 -7.98 -12.73 -14.51
C ASP A 136 -9.18 -11.85 -14.93
N THR A 137 -9.56 -11.90 -16.20
CA THR A 137 -10.80 -11.31 -16.70
C THR A 137 -12.01 -12.10 -16.19
N ILE A 138 -13.20 -11.51 -16.34
CA ILE A 138 -14.47 -12.21 -16.14
C ILE A 138 -15.30 -12.10 -17.43
N PRO A 139 -15.60 -13.21 -18.12
CA PRO A 139 -15.18 -14.59 -17.81
C PRO A 139 -13.65 -14.80 -17.88
N THR A 140 -13.17 -15.85 -17.21
CA THR A 140 -11.74 -16.20 -17.07
C THR A 140 -11.10 -16.57 -18.41
N GLY A 141 -9.79 -16.33 -18.54
CA GLY A 141 -8.98 -16.70 -19.70
C GLY A 141 -8.24 -15.55 -20.38
N GLY A 142 -8.38 -14.31 -19.87
CA GLY A 142 -7.74 -13.13 -20.43
C GLY A 142 -6.34 -12.85 -19.88
N VAL A 143 -6.04 -13.31 -18.66
CA VAL A 143 -4.72 -13.17 -18.02
C VAL A 143 -4.18 -14.55 -17.62
N PRO A 144 -3.22 -15.10 -18.39
CA PRO A 144 -2.65 -16.41 -18.09
C PRO A 144 -2.08 -16.51 -16.68
N GLY A 145 -2.52 -17.52 -15.92
CA GLY A 145 -2.07 -17.75 -14.54
C GLY A 145 -2.64 -16.78 -13.50
N GLY A 146 -3.55 -15.86 -13.90
CA GLY A 146 -4.25 -14.99 -12.97
C GLY A 146 -5.29 -15.73 -12.14
N TYR A 147 -5.59 -15.21 -10.95
CA TYR A 147 -6.65 -15.75 -10.09
C TYR A 147 -8.02 -15.26 -10.56
N VAL A 148 -9.09 -16.00 -10.25
CA VAL A 148 -10.47 -15.57 -10.53
C VAL A 148 -10.89 -14.53 -9.49
N PRO A 149 -11.12 -13.25 -9.83
CA PRO A 149 -11.31 -12.22 -8.83
C PRO A 149 -12.77 -12.08 -8.37
N CYS A 150 -12.94 -11.62 -7.14
CA CYS A 150 -14.15 -10.89 -6.77
C CYS A 150 -14.14 -9.53 -7.49
N HIS A 151 -15.30 -9.00 -7.83
CA HIS A 151 -15.38 -7.76 -8.61
C HIS A 151 -16.47 -6.82 -8.11
N TYR A 152 -16.17 -5.52 -8.13
CA TYR A 152 -17.09 -4.48 -7.73
C TYR A 152 -17.09 -3.32 -8.73
N ALA A 153 -18.22 -3.08 -9.39
CA ALA A 153 -18.38 -1.96 -10.31
C ALA A 153 -18.70 -0.69 -9.52
N ALA A 154 -17.95 0.39 -9.75
CA ALA A 154 -18.12 1.66 -9.09
C ALA A 154 -19.47 2.31 -9.47
N PRO A 155 -20.45 2.44 -8.55
CA PRO A 155 -21.72 3.11 -8.85
C PRO A 155 -21.55 4.62 -9.10
N SER A 156 -20.49 5.22 -8.56
CA SER A 156 -20.19 6.64 -8.70
C SER A 156 -18.68 6.88 -8.74
N THR A 157 -18.23 7.99 -9.33
CA THR A 157 -16.82 8.37 -9.24
C THR A 157 -16.46 8.76 -7.80
N GLY A 158 -15.36 8.24 -7.27
CA GLY A 158 -14.91 8.58 -5.92
C GLY A 158 -13.81 7.66 -5.39
N ILE A 159 -13.49 7.85 -4.10
CA ILE A 159 -12.53 7.03 -3.37
C ILE A 159 -13.31 6.01 -2.54
N TYR A 160 -13.02 4.74 -2.78
CA TYR A 160 -13.63 3.59 -2.10
C TYR A 160 -12.68 3.07 -1.03
N ASP A 161 -13.24 2.65 0.09
CA ASP A 161 -12.51 2.03 1.20
C ASP A 161 -12.61 0.52 1.12
N ILE A 162 -11.50 -0.18 1.34
CA ILE A 162 -11.35 -1.62 1.13
C ILE A 162 -10.64 -2.21 2.34
N ALA A 163 -11.24 -3.25 2.94
CA ALA A 163 -10.60 -4.03 3.98
C ALA A 163 -10.39 -5.47 3.52
N PHE A 164 -9.17 -5.95 3.70
CA PHE A 164 -8.80 -7.36 3.54
C PHE A 164 -8.76 -8.00 4.92
N LEU A 165 -9.75 -8.83 5.24
CA LEU A 165 -9.88 -9.46 6.54
C LEU A 165 -9.22 -10.84 6.53
N GLY A 166 -8.34 -11.08 7.50
CA GLY A 166 -7.80 -12.40 7.76
C GLY A 166 -8.87 -13.40 8.23
N PRO A 167 -8.53 -14.68 8.38
CA PRO A 167 -9.45 -15.73 8.84
C PRO A 167 -10.21 -15.42 10.14
N ASP A 168 -9.64 -14.60 11.02
CA ASP A 168 -10.29 -14.22 12.28
C ASP A 168 -11.28 -13.04 12.16
N GLY A 169 -11.41 -12.47 10.95
CA GLY A 169 -12.43 -11.49 10.64
C GLY A 169 -12.17 -10.11 11.23
N PHE A 170 -13.26 -9.43 11.62
CA PHE A 170 -13.25 -7.97 11.82
C PHE A 170 -12.83 -7.49 13.22
N THR A 171 -12.95 -8.36 14.23
CA THR A 171 -13.00 -7.92 15.65
C THR A 171 -11.87 -8.46 16.53
N THR A 172 -10.84 -9.07 15.94
CA THR A 172 -9.81 -9.81 16.68
C THR A 172 -8.43 -9.12 16.64
N ASN A 173 -7.52 -9.65 17.48
CA ASN A 173 -6.13 -9.22 17.61
C ASN A 173 -5.17 -10.40 17.55
N THR A 174 -5.58 -11.53 16.98
CA THR A 174 -4.78 -12.75 17.03
C THR A 174 -3.60 -12.66 16.08
N ASP A 175 -2.39 -12.87 16.59
CA ASP A 175 -1.22 -13.04 15.73
C ASP A 175 -1.39 -14.31 14.87
N GLY A 176 -1.11 -14.18 13.57
CA GLY A 176 -1.02 -15.33 12.67
C GLY A 176 0.32 -16.06 12.79
N ALA A 177 0.36 -17.32 12.34
CA ALA A 177 1.60 -18.09 12.20
C ALA A 177 2.29 -17.78 10.86
N VAL A 178 2.76 -16.54 10.72
CA VAL A 178 3.41 -16.02 9.52
C VAL A 178 4.77 -16.69 9.32
N VAL A 179 5.03 -17.20 8.10
CA VAL A 179 6.33 -17.81 7.73
C VAL A 179 7.30 -16.77 7.15
N ALA A 180 6.77 -15.65 6.64
CA ALA A 180 7.52 -14.50 6.16
C ALA A 180 8.44 -14.79 4.96
N ASP A 181 8.13 -15.82 4.16
CA ASP A 181 8.84 -16.10 2.92
C ASP A 181 8.19 -15.36 1.74
N VAL A 182 9.02 -14.81 0.85
CA VAL A 182 8.53 -14.09 -0.34
C VAL A 182 7.87 -15.05 -1.35
N ALA A 183 8.21 -16.34 -1.30
CA ALA A 183 7.73 -17.35 -2.22
C ALA A 183 6.30 -17.83 -1.93
N LEU A 184 5.74 -17.51 -0.76
CA LEU A 184 4.48 -18.08 -0.26
C LEU A 184 4.45 -19.61 -0.41
N ALA A 185 5.52 -20.27 0.00
CA ALA A 185 5.67 -21.72 -0.14
C ALA A 185 4.95 -22.48 0.99
N SER A 186 4.54 -21.79 2.06
CA SER A 186 3.89 -22.42 3.20
C SER A 186 2.39 -22.54 3.02
N ALA A 187 1.81 -23.66 3.47
CA ALA A 187 0.37 -23.79 3.57
C ALA A 187 -0.25 -22.76 4.54
N ASN A 188 0.53 -22.26 5.50
CA ASN A 188 0.09 -21.23 6.45
C ASN A 188 -0.28 -19.92 5.76
N ASP A 189 0.28 -19.64 4.59
CA ASP A 189 -0.01 -18.43 3.84
C ASP A 189 -1.42 -18.42 3.23
N PHE A 190 -2.09 -19.58 3.19
CA PHE A 190 -3.37 -19.76 2.50
C PHE A 190 -4.45 -20.43 3.35
N ASN A 191 -4.21 -20.61 4.66
CA ASN A 191 -5.13 -21.28 5.59
C ASN A 191 -5.54 -20.36 6.76
N THR A 192 -6.26 -20.92 7.73
CA THR A 192 -6.76 -20.18 8.91
C THR A 192 -5.65 -19.64 9.83
N THR A 193 -4.42 -20.13 9.72
CA THR A 193 -3.30 -19.67 10.56
C THR A 193 -2.84 -18.25 10.26
N GLN A 194 -3.34 -17.61 9.20
CA GLN A 194 -3.09 -16.18 8.94
C GLN A 194 -3.70 -15.27 10.02
N GLY A 195 -4.64 -15.75 10.83
CA GLY A 195 -5.21 -15.04 11.98
C GLY A 195 -5.90 -13.74 11.57
N SER A 196 -5.50 -12.61 12.18
CA SER A 196 -6.01 -11.28 11.85
C SER A 196 -5.18 -10.56 10.76
N SER A 197 -4.58 -11.32 9.83
CA SER A 197 -3.73 -10.78 8.75
C SER A 197 -3.97 -11.53 7.44
N VAL A 198 -3.43 -11.00 6.34
CA VAL A 198 -3.44 -11.64 5.02
C VAL A 198 -2.03 -11.67 4.42
N ALA A 199 -1.62 -12.82 3.88
CA ALA A 199 -0.30 -12.98 3.25
C ALA A 199 -0.25 -12.29 1.88
N ALA A 200 -1.28 -12.48 1.06
CA ALA A 200 -1.44 -11.83 -0.24
C ALA A 200 -2.80 -11.14 -0.39
N TRP A 201 -2.82 -10.02 -1.09
CA TRP A 201 -4.01 -9.27 -1.44
C TRP A 201 -3.81 -8.49 -2.73
N ASP A 202 -4.91 -8.20 -3.43
CA ASP A 202 -4.93 -7.44 -4.67
C ASP A 202 -6.22 -6.62 -4.75
N ALA A 203 -6.07 -5.36 -5.16
CA ALA A 203 -7.12 -4.39 -5.41
C ALA A 203 -6.86 -3.67 -6.75
N THR A 204 -7.06 -4.34 -7.87
CA THR A 204 -6.73 -3.80 -9.19
C THR A 204 -7.93 -3.10 -9.85
N VAL A 205 -7.75 -1.88 -10.34
CA VAL A 205 -8.81 -1.16 -11.08
C VAL A 205 -8.73 -1.44 -12.58
N ARG A 206 -9.87 -1.71 -13.23
CA ARG A 206 -9.99 -1.92 -14.68
C ARG A 206 -11.16 -1.14 -15.25
N ALA A 207 -11.12 -0.90 -16.57
CA ALA A 207 -12.21 -0.23 -17.27
C ALA A 207 -13.51 -1.06 -17.27
N ASN A 208 -13.40 -2.40 -17.29
CA ASN A 208 -14.50 -3.35 -17.20
C ASN A 208 -13.97 -4.77 -16.93
N LEU A 209 -14.88 -5.73 -16.72
CA LEU A 209 -14.59 -7.13 -16.39
C LEU A 209 -13.75 -7.88 -17.44
N THR A 210 -13.92 -7.56 -18.73
CA THR A 210 -13.23 -8.23 -19.83
C THR A 210 -11.88 -7.59 -20.17
N SER A 211 -11.55 -6.46 -19.53
CA SER A 211 -10.29 -5.78 -19.77
C SER A 211 -9.12 -6.56 -19.18
N THR A 212 -8.05 -6.69 -19.96
CA THR A 212 -6.75 -7.23 -19.51
C THR A 212 -5.79 -6.12 -19.08
N THR A 213 -6.23 -4.85 -19.15
CA THR A 213 -5.39 -3.69 -18.85
C THR A 213 -5.76 -3.09 -17.51
N ASN A 214 -4.79 -3.03 -16.61
CA ASN A 214 -4.93 -2.42 -15.29
C ASN A 214 -4.78 -0.89 -15.38
N ILE A 215 -5.58 -0.16 -14.60
CA ILE A 215 -5.49 1.28 -14.43
C ILE A 215 -4.65 1.54 -13.17
N THR A 216 -3.36 1.81 -13.35
CA THR A 216 -2.38 1.90 -12.27
C THR A 216 -2.39 3.24 -11.54
N GLY A 217 -1.77 3.28 -10.35
CA GLY A 217 -1.63 4.52 -9.58
C GLY A 217 -2.95 5.05 -9.00
N ARG A 218 -3.92 4.16 -8.80
CA ARG A 218 -5.26 4.47 -8.24
C ARG A 218 -5.40 4.04 -6.78
N VAL A 219 -4.52 3.17 -6.33
CA VAL A 219 -4.64 2.44 -5.07
C VAL A 219 -3.58 2.91 -4.09
N PHE A 220 -4.02 3.21 -2.88
CA PHE A 220 -3.20 3.79 -1.84
C PHE A 220 -3.75 3.43 -0.47
N THR A 221 -3.02 3.78 0.57
CA THR A 221 -3.51 3.84 1.95
C THR A 221 -2.91 5.05 2.63
N TYR A 222 -3.37 5.45 3.80
CA TYR A 222 -2.66 6.46 4.59
C TYR A 222 -1.64 5.86 5.55
N TYR A 223 -1.78 4.58 5.88
CA TYR A 223 -0.79 3.86 6.67
C TYR A 223 -0.87 2.35 6.43
N LEU A 224 0.28 1.69 6.42
CA LEU A 224 0.39 0.23 6.28
C LEU A 224 0.72 -0.38 7.63
N ALA A 225 -0.13 -1.29 8.11
CA ALA A 225 0.16 -2.16 9.26
C ALA A 225 0.62 -3.53 8.75
N LEU A 226 1.83 -3.92 9.14
CA LEU A 226 2.53 -5.10 8.62
C LEU A 226 3.09 -5.97 9.76
N PHE A 227 3.17 -7.28 9.52
CA PHE A 227 3.61 -8.27 10.51
C PHE A 227 4.42 -9.41 9.88
N THR A 228 5.60 -9.69 10.43
CA THR A 228 6.54 -10.78 10.03
C THR A 228 6.54 -11.95 11.03
N ALA A 229 5.82 -11.84 12.15
CA ALA A 229 5.85 -12.77 13.28
C ALA A 229 7.18 -12.90 14.04
N GLY A 230 8.17 -12.04 13.77
CA GLY A 230 9.42 -12.00 14.52
C GLY A 230 10.44 -11.02 13.95
N ASN A 231 11.58 -10.89 14.63
CA ASN A 231 12.77 -10.21 14.11
C ASN A 231 13.70 -11.22 13.41
N GLY A 232 14.79 -10.74 12.81
CA GLY A 232 15.68 -11.52 11.94
C GLY A 232 15.12 -11.73 10.53
N LEU A 233 14.11 -10.93 10.14
CA LEU A 233 13.31 -11.08 8.92
C LEU A 233 13.31 -9.76 8.14
N PRO A 234 14.44 -9.37 7.50
CA PRO A 234 14.56 -8.08 6.85
C PRO A 234 13.62 -7.94 5.65
N VAL A 235 12.90 -6.83 5.58
CA VAL A 235 11.94 -6.52 4.50
C VAL A 235 12.37 -5.32 3.66
N PHE A 236 12.04 -5.35 2.37
CA PHE A 236 12.48 -4.37 1.37
C PHE A 236 11.35 -3.74 0.54
N PRO A 237 10.14 -3.45 1.09
CA PRO A 237 9.08 -2.88 0.28
C PRO A 237 9.39 -1.44 -0.12
N SER A 238 8.85 -1.04 -1.27
CA SER A 238 8.82 0.34 -1.75
C SER A 238 7.40 0.89 -1.64
N VAL A 239 7.27 2.15 -1.22
CA VAL A 239 6.01 2.89 -1.23
C VAL A 239 6.20 4.28 -1.85
N PHE A 240 5.12 4.85 -2.36
CA PHE A 240 5.12 6.15 -3.04
C PHE A 240 4.28 7.17 -2.26
N PRO A 241 4.83 7.80 -1.20
CA PRO A 241 4.15 8.85 -0.48
C PRO A 241 4.00 10.11 -1.35
N VAL A 242 2.85 10.76 -1.22
CA VAL A 242 2.57 12.05 -1.88
C VAL A 242 2.21 13.08 -0.83
N THR A 243 2.93 14.19 -0.78
CA THR A 243 2.65 15.28 0.15
C THR A 243 1.46 16.12 -0.33
N ALA A 244 0.85 16.87 0.59
CA ALA A 244 -0.34 17.68 0.30
C ALA A 244 -0.10 18.78 -0.74
N ASP A 245 1.14 19.26 -0.88
CA ASP A 245 1.59 20.23 -1.88
C ASP A 245 2.01 19.59 -3.22
N GLY A 246 1.87 18.27 -3.37
CA GLY A 246 2.02 17.55 -4.64
C GLY A 246 3.41 16.98 -4.91
N TYR A 247 4.36 17.08 -3.98
CA TYR A 247 5.64 16.37 -4.10
C TYR A 247 5.43 14.86 -3.99
N ARG A 248 6.12 14.12 -4.85
CA ARG A 248 6.02 12.66 -4.98
C ARG A 248 7.36 12.06 -4.66
N TYR A 249 7.35 11.09 -3.76
CA TYR A 249 8.54 10.40 -3.32
C TYR A 249 8.43 8.92 -3.67
N ARG A 250 9.58 8.26 -3.74
CA ARG A 250 9.70 6.82 -3.60
C ARG A 250 10.51 6.58 -2.33
N VAL A 251 9.96 5.79 -1.42
CA VAL A 251 10.62 5.42 -0.17
C VAL A 251 10.85 3.93 -0.20
N ASP A 252 12.13 3.54 -0.19
CA ASP A 252 12.55 2.14 -0.07
C ASP A 252 12.91 1.89 1.40
N LEU A 253 12.31 0.87 2.03
CA LEU A 253 12.55 0.56 3.45
C LEU A 253 13.86 -0.20 3.70
N ARG A 254 14.61 -0.52 2.63
CA ARG A 254 16.03 -0.95 2.62
C ARG A 254 16.45 -1.93 3.73
N GLY A 255 15.67 -2.98 3.96
CA GLY A 255 16.07 -4.08 4.85
C GLY A 255 15.79 -3.83 6.32
N MET A 256 14.75 -3.04 6.63
CA MET A 256 14.25 -2.93 7.99
C MET A 256 13.88 -4.31 8.54
N ASP A 257 14.13 -4.55 9.83
CA ASP A 257 13.86 -5.83 10.52
C ASP A 257 12.82 -5.69 11.64
N PRO A 258 11.55 -5.38 11.30
CA PRO A 258 10.47 -5.27 12.25
C PRO A 258 9.85 -6.64 12.57
N ASN A 259 9.14 -6.72 13.71
CA ASN A 259 8.18 -7.78 13.98
C ASN A 259 6.76 -7.35 13.55
N GLY A 260 6.20 -6.34 14.24
CA GLY A 260 4.96 -5.68 13.88
C GLY A 260 5.18 -4.18 13.84
N TRP A 261 4.73 -3.51 12.78
CA TRP A 261 5.00 -2.08 12.60
C TRP A 261 3.98 -1.38 11.71
N LEU A 262 4.00 -0.04 11.77
CA LEU A 262 3.24 0.82 10.88
C LEU A 262 4.18 1.66 10.02
N VAL A 263 3.81 1.86 8.75
CA VAL A 263 4.48 2.79 7.83
C VAL A 263 3.49 3.90 7.48
N TYR A 264 3.85 5.15 7.74
CA TYR A 264 3.05 6.32 7.34
C TYR A 264 3.87 7.60 7.29
N GLY A 265 3.36 8.61 6.59
CA GLY A 265 3.94 9.95 6.53
C GLY A 265 2.99 11.00 7.11
N ASN A 266 3.56 11.99 7.78
CA ASN A 266 2.83 13.17 8.24
C ASN A 266 3.67 14.45 8.07
N GLN A 267 3.05 15.62 8.25
CA GLN A 267 3.69 16.92 7.99
C GLN A 267 4.71 17.37 9.05
N VAL A 268 4.60 16.89 10.29
CA VAL A 268 5.27 17.48 11.47
C VAL A 268 6.16 16.52 12.25
N GLY A 269 6.16 15.22 11.91
CA GLY A 269 6.91 14.19 12.63
C GLY A 269 6.29 13.85 13.99
N PHE A 270 7.12 13.84 15.03
CA PHE A 270 6.68 13.74 16.42
C PHE A 270 6.40 15.13 16.99
N LEU A 271 5.70 15.20 18.11
CA LEU A 271 5.35 16.45 18.79
C LEU A 271 5.95 16.42 20.20
N ASP A 272 6.40 17.57 20.69
CA ASP A 272 6.89 17.73 22.08
C ASP A 272 5.75 17.45 23.10
N SER A 273 6.09 17.48 24.38
CA SER A 273 5.20 17.36 25.54
C SER A 273 4.01 18.31 25.56
N ASP A 274 4.07 19.41 24.80
CA ASP A 274 2.95 20.35 24.62
C ASP A 274 1.90 19.84 23.61
N GLY A 275 2.18 18.76 22.89
CA GLY A 275 1.31 18.18 21.86
C GLY A 275 1.12 19.04 20.62
N ALA A 276 1.97 20.07 20.41
CA ALA A 276 1.81 21.04 19.34
C ALA A 276 3.11 21.36 18.61
N THR A 277 4.23 21.42 19.32
CA THR A 277 5.53 21.80 18.74
C THR A 277 6.15 20.61 18.02
N PRO A 278 6.46 20.71 16.71
CA PRO A 278 7.15 19.64 15.98
C PRO A 278 8.52 19.32 16.57
N LEU A 279 8.77 18.04 16.78
CA LEU A 279 10.05 17.50 17.19
C LEU A 279 10.87 17.17 15.94
N TYR A 280 12.05 17.79 15.83
CA TYR A 280 12.96 17.56 14.70
C TYR A 280 14.03 16.50 15.01
N HIS A 281 13.71 15.52 15.85
CA HIS A 281 14.57 14.39 16.20
C HIS A 281 13.76 13.15 16.57
N ASP A 282 14.45 12.03 16.75
CA ASP A 282 13.85 10.73 17.08
C ASP A 282 13.21 10.73 18.47
N ALA A 283 12.13 9.97 18.61
CA ALA A 283 11.47 9.71 19.89
C ALA A 283 11.99 8.38 20.49
N VAL A 284 12.15 8.36 21.82
CA VAL A 284 12.61 7.17 22.55
C VAL A 284 11.46 6.59 23.36
N ALA A 285 11.16 5.30 23.18
CA ALA A 285 10.26 4.56 24.05
C ALA A 285 11.05 3.79 25.12
N SER A 286 10.61 3.85 26.38
CA SER A 286 11.24 3.08 27.45
C SER A 286 11.03 1.57 27.24
N SER A 287 12.02 0.76 27.61
CA SER A 287 12.02 -0.70 27.42
C SER A 287 11.04 -1.47 28.30
N LEU A 288 10.24 -0.80 29.12
CA LEU A 288 9.22 -1.40 29.97
C LEU A 288 7.88 -1.48 29.20
N GLY A 289 7.19 -2.63 29.26
CA GLY A 289 5.79 -2.74 28.81
C GLY A 289 5.56 -2.71 27.30
N SER A 290 6.36 -3.45 26.52
CA SER A 290 6.27 -3.56 25.04
C SER A 290 6.67 -2.28 24.29
N PRO A 291 7.96 -1.87 24.32
CA PRO A 291 8.45 -0.67 23.63
C PRO A 291 8.09 -0.63 22.13
N GLY A 292 8.00 -1.79 21.48
CA GLY A 292 7.61 -1.90 20.08
C GLY A 292 6.18 -1.46 19.75
N GLN A 293 5.32 -1.22 20.76
CA GLN A 293 3.98 -0.63 20.56
C GLN A 293 3.96 0.90 20.78
N LEU A 294 5.11 1.47 21.14
CA LEU A 294 5.29 2.90 21.41
C LEU A 294 4.31 3.46 22.45
N THR A 295 4.06 2.69 23.51
CA THR A 295 3.12 3.02 24.60
C THR A 295 3.74 3.82 25.73
N ASN A 296 5.07 3.76 25.91
CA ASN A 296 5.81 4.44 26.98
C ASN A 296 6.89 5.37 26.41
N ILE A 297 6.46 6.33 25.60
CA ILE A 297 7.36 7.32 24.99
C ILE A 297 7.87 8.31 26.05
N GLN A 298 9.17 8.54 26.05
CA GLN A 298 9.84 9.44 27.00
C GLN A 298 9.59 10.91 26.65
N GLY A 299 9.68 11.77 27.66
CA GLY A 299 9.61 13.22 27.48
C GLY A 299 8.23 13.76 27.10
N GLY A 300 7.16 12.98 27.28
CA GLY A 300 5.80 13.40 26.93
C GLY A 300 5.54 13.52 25.43
N VAL A 301 6.46 13.02 24.59
CA VAL A 301 6.35 13.12 23.13
C VAL A 301 5.08 12.42 22.64
N THR A 302 4.38 13.06 21.71
CA THR A 302 3.17 12.54 21.07
C THR A 302 3.37 12.41 19.56
N PHE A 303 2.42 11.72 18.91
CA PHE A 303 2.48 11.41 17.49
C PHE A 303 1.46 12.23 16.72
N ALA A 304 1.84 12.76 15.56
CA ALA A 304 0.87 13.24 14.58
C ALA A 304 0.28 12.07 13.78
N ARG A 305 -0.99 12.21 13.40
CA ARG A 305 -1.70 11.25 12.54
C ARG A 305 -1.12 11.24 11.12
N PRO A 306 -1.28 10.14 10.37
CA PRO A 306 -0.97 10.12 8.96
C PRO A 306 -1.72 11.22 8.19
N SER A 307 -1.01 11.91 7.31
CA SER A 307 -1.59 12.96 6.45
C SER A 307 -1.27 12.78 4.97
N PHE A 308 -0.35 11.87 4.63
CA PHE A 308 0.10 11.66 3.25
C PHE A 308 -0.32 10.27 2.75
N PRO A 309 -1.02 10.17 1.60
CA PRO A 309 -1.33 8.88 1.00
C PRO A 309 -0.03 8.19 0.53
N LEU A 310 0.07 6.90 0.84
CA LEU A 310 1.07 5.95 0.40
C LEU A 310 0.50 5.15 -0.77
N PHE A 311 0.93 5.44 -1.99
CA PHE A 311 0.59 4.63 -3.15
C PHE A 311 1.52 3.42 -3.27
N PHE A 312 1.01 2.34 -3.88
CA PHE A 312 1.80 1.14 -4.20
C PHE A 312 2.52 1.24 -5.56
N GLU A 313 2.15 2.25 -6.34
CA GLU A 313 2.70 2.58 -7.65
C GLU A 313 2.81 4.11 -7.76
N ALA A 314 3.44 4.63 -8.81
CA ALA A 314 3.40 6.07 -9.06
C ALA A 314 1.94 6.55 -9.18
N PRO A 315 1.54 7.63 -8.47
CA PRO A 315 0.15 8.06 -8.43
C PRO A 315 -0.35 8.60 -9.78
N SER A 316 -1.56 8.21 -10.15
CA SER A 316 -2.25 8.74 -11.34
C SER A 316 -2.74 10.16 -11.11
N ALA A 317 -2.76 10.98 -12.15
CA ALA A 317 -3.26 12.36 -12.07
C ALA A 317 -4.69 12.44 -11.54
N GLY A 318 -5.58 11.52 -11.96
CA GLY A 318 -6.97 11.54 -11.49
C GLY A 318 -7.10 11.15 -10.01
N ALA A 319 -6.23 10.28 -9.47
CA ALA A 319 -6.25 9.97 -8.03
C ALA A 319 -5.77 11.18 -7.22
N LEU A 320 -4.77 11.90 -7.70
CA LEU A 320 -4.30 13.14 -7.07
C LEU A 320 -5.40 14.22 -7.07
N THR A 321 -6.07 14.43 -8.21
CA THR A 321 -7.21 15.35 -8.30
C THR A 321 -8.33 14.97 -7.32
N ALA A 322 -8.67 13.68 -7.22
CA ALA A 322 -9.70 13.20 -6.29
C ALA A 322 -9.33 13.43 -4.82
N LEU A 323 -8.04 13.42 -4.50
CA LEU A 323 -7.49 13.72 -3.17
C LEU A 323 -7.28 15.22 -2.93
N SER A 324 -7.63 16.09 -3.90
CA SER A 324 -7.31 17.52 -3.87
C SER A 324 -5.81 17.81 -3.73
N ILE A 325 -4.96 16.93 -4.25
CA ILE A 325 -3.51 17.09 -4.28
C ILE A 325 -3.11 17.67 -5.65
N PRO A 326 -2.29 18.73 -5.71
CA PRO A 326 -1.80 19.29 -6.96
C PRO A 326 -1.08 18.25 -7.84
N THR A 327 -1.39 18.23 -9.14
CA THR A 327 -0.69 17.39 -10.12
C THR A 327 0.68 17.94 -10.51
N ALA A 328 0.96 19.20 -10.16
CA ALA A 328 2.28 19.82 -10.21
C ALA A 328 2.65 20.26 -8.78
N PRO A 329 3.84 19.91 -8.26
CA PRO A 329 4.26 20.32 -6.93
C PRO A 329 4.25 21.84 -6.77
N THR A 330 3.72 22.32 -5.65
CA THR A 330 3.74 23.74 -5.29
C THR A 330 4.95 24.00 -4.41
N ALA A 331 5.91 24.79 -4.90
CA ALA A 331 7.08 25.14 -4.11
C ALA A 331 6.67 25.96 -2.88
N PRO A 332 7.22 25.68 -1.68
CA PRO A 332 6.92 26.48 -0.51
C PRO A 332 7.44 27.90 -0.70
N VAL A 333 6.54 28.88 -0.59
CA VAL A 333 6.90 30.30 -0.60
C VAL A 333 7.27 30.70 0.83
N LYS A 334 8.56 30.86 1.11
CA LYS A 334 9.03 31.41 2.39
C LYS A 334 9.19 32.92 2.28
N THR A 335 8.30 33.68 2.91
CA THR A 335 8.43 35.14 3.06
C THR A 335 8.78 35.48 4.51
N SER A 336 9.42 36.63 4.72
CA SER A 336 9.67 37.19 6.07
C SER A 336 10.47 36.27 7.01
N LEU A 337 11.49 35.58 6.47
CA LEU A 337 12.44 34.83 7.29
C LEU A 337 13.20 35.79 8.21
N THR A 338 13.07 35.58 9.52
CA THR A 338 13.76 36.35 10.55
C THR A 338 14.66 35.43 11.36
N PHE A 339 15.87 35.88 11.64
CA PHE A 339 16.76 35.19 12.59
C PHE A 339 16.64 35.88 13.94
N SER A 340 16.37 35.08 14.98
CA SER A 340 16.62 35.50 16.36
C SER A 340 17.81 34.69 16.88
N GLY A 341 18.90 35.36 17.22
CA GLY A 341 20.07 34.75 17.83
C GLY A 341 20.58 35.63 18.96
N ASN A 342 20.99 35.01 20.06
CA ASN A 342 21.53 35.71 21.23
C ASN A 342 23.05 35.98 21.13
N VAL A 343 23.66 35.68 19.98
CA VAL A 343 25.12 35.80 19.77
C VAL A 343 25.38 36.71 18.58
N GLY A 344 25.97 37.88 18.83
CA GLY A 344 26.38 38.83 17.79
C GLY A 344 27.69 38.41 17.11
N GLY A 345 27.87 38.81 15.84
CA GLY A 345 29.11 38.61 15.07
C GLY A 345 29.11 37.47 14.05
N ASN A 346 28.00 36.72 13.93
CA ASN A 346 27.88 35.66 12.92
C ASN A 346 27.11 36.13 11.68
N THR A 347 27.64 35.82 10.50
CA THR A 347 26.92 35.96 9.23
C THR A 347 26.09 34.72 8.99
N SER A 348 24.76 34.85 9.02
CA SER A 348 23.83 33.79 8.60
C SER A 348 23.30 34.12 7.22
N THR A 349 23.46 33.21 6.26
CA THR A 349 22.90 33.34 4.91
C THR A 349 21.58 32.58 4.82
N VAL A 350 20.53 33.26 4.33
CA VAL A 350 19.30 32.62 3.86
C VAL A 350 19.51 32.28 2.39
N ASN A 351 19.47 31.00 2.03
CA ASN A 351 19.27 30.57 0.65
C ASN A 351 17.81 30.18 0.46
#